data_AF-A0A5K1DJU1-F1
#
_entry.id   AF-A0A5K1DJU1-F1
#
_cell.length_a   1.000
_cell.length_b   1.000
_cell.length_c   1.000
_cell.angle_alpha   90.00
_cell.angle_beta   90.00
_cell.angle_gamma   90.00
#
_symmetry.space_group_name_H-M   'P 1'
#
loop_
_entity.id
_entity.type
_entity.pdbx_description
1 polymer ?
#
loop_
_entity_poly.entity_id
_entity_poly.type
_entity_poly.pdbx_seq_one_letter_code
_entity_poly.pdbx_strand_id
1 'polypeptide(L)' 'VWILCNDCSATSEVFFHVIGLKCQTCGSYNTRKTATPTVN' A
#
# COMPACT_ATOMS: atom_id res chain seq x y z
N VAL A 1 3.18 1.52 7.24
CA VAL A 1 3.08 0.16 6.62
C VAL A 1 3.23 0.33 5.13
N TRP A 2 4.23 -0.32 4.53
CA TRP A 2 4.42 -0.29 3.09
C TRP A 2 3.47 -1.26 2.41
N ILE A 3 2.79 -0.77 1.38
CA ILE A 3 1.86 -1.55 0.58
C ILE A 3 2.13 -1.37 -0.91
N LEU A 4 1.79 -2.39 -1.67
CA LEU A 4 1.60 -2.33 -3.12
C LEU A 4 0.12 -2.52 -3.44
N CYS A 5 -0.45 -1.68 -4.29
CA CYS A 5 -1.80 -1.86 -4.81
C CYS A 5 -1.81 -2.85 -5.99
N ASN A 6 -2.67 -3.87 -5.92
CA ASN A 6 -2.78 -4.86 -6.98
C ASN A 6 -3.54 -4.32 -8.22
N ASP A 7 -4.26 -3.21 -8.09
CA ASP A 7 -5.04 -2.63 -9.19
C ASP A 7 -4.25 -1.59 -10.00
N CYS A 8 -3.45 -0.74 -9.34
CA CYS A 8 -2.70 0.32 -10.02
C CYS A 8 -1.17 0.22 -9.87
N SER A 9 -0.68 -0.82 -9.20
CA SER A 9 0.76 -1.06 -8.96
C SER A 9 1.50 0.05 -8.20
N ALA A 10 0.78 1.00 -7.60
CA ALA A 10 1.38 2.04 -6.78
C ALA A 10 1.87 1.46 -5.44
N THR A 11 3.09 1.86 -5.06
CA THR A 11 3.65 1.60 -3.72
C THR A 11 3.46 2.85 -2.86
N SER A 12 2.96 2.67 -1.64
CA SER A 12 2.80 3.79 -0.70
C SER A 12 3.00 3.34 0.74
N GLU A 13 3.50 4.25 1.57
CA GLU A 13 3.45 4.07 3.02
C GLU A 13 2.13 4.62 3.57
N VAL A 14 1.40 3.79 4.32
CA VAL A 14 0.12 4.17 4.94
C VAL A 14 0.10 3.81 6.42
N PHE A 15 -0.75 4.48 7.18
CA PHE A 15 -1.05 4.08 8.56
C PHE A 15 -1.73 2.71 8.59
N PHE A 16 -1.49 1.96 9.66
CA PHE A 16 -2.19 0.71 9.86
C PHE A 16 -3.66 0.99 10.22
N HIS A 17 -4.57 0.35 9.49
CA HIS A 17 -5.99 0.32 9.79
C HIS A 17 -6.46 -1.13 9.79
N VAL A 18 -7.17 -1.54 10.85
CA VAL A 18 -7.66 -2.91 11.01
C VAL A 18 -8.62 -3.34 9.89
N ILE A 19 -9.37 -2.40 9.32
CA ILE A 19 -10.36 -2.65 8.25
C ILE A 19 -9.69 -2.89 6.89
N GLY A 20 -8.50 -2.33 6.66
CA GLY A 20 -7.79 -2.47 5.39
C GLY A 20 -6.89 -1.30 5.07
N LEU A 21 -5.91 -1.53 4.19
CA LEU A 21 -4.89 -0.55 3.82
C LEU A 21 -5.27 0.07 2.46
N LYS A 22 -5.79 1.29 2.49
CA LYS A 22 -6.29 2.00 1.30
C LYS A 22 -5.13 2.55 0.47
N CYS A 23 -5.10 2.24 -0.83
CA CYS A 23 -4.19 2.87 -1.78
C CYS A 23 -4.52 4.37 -1.91
N GLN A 24 -3.51 5.23 -1.70
CA GLN A 24 -3.68 6.69 -1.82
C GLN A 24 -3.75 7.18 -3.28
N THR A 25 -3.37 6.34 -4.25
CA THR A 25 -3.37 6.69 -5.68
C THR A 25 -4.72 6.43 -6.34
N CYS A 26 -5.29 5.23 -6.19
CA CYS A 26 -6.57 4.87 -6.84
C CYS A 26 -7.73 4.67 -5.86
N GLY A 27 -7.49 4.71 -4.55
CA GLY A 27 -8.52 4.53 -3.53
C GLY A 27 -8.94 3.08 -3.27
N SER A 28 -8.40 2.10 -4.00
CA SER A 28 -8.69 0.68 -3.80
C SER A 28 -8.12 0.15 -2.48
N TYR A 29 -8.80 -0.86 -1.92
CA TYR A 29 -8.33 -1.65 -0.78
C TYR A 29 -7.69 -2.98 -1.19
N ASN A 30 -7.63 -3.29 -2.49
CA ASN A 30 -6.93 -4.47 -3.01
C ASN A 30 -5.41 -4.25 -2.97
N THR A 31 -4.84 -4.38 -1.79
CA THR A 31 -3.43 -4.07 -1.51
C THR A 31 -2.76 -5.23 -0.77
N ARG A 32 -1.44 -5.35 -0.92
CA ARG A 32 -0.60 -6.30 -0.16
C ARG A 32 0.49 -5.56 0.59
N LYS A 33 0.83 -6.02 1.80
CA LYS A 33 1.97 -5.50 2.56
C LYS A 33 3.28 -5.86 1.86
N THR A 34 4.25 -4.96 1.91
CA THR A 34 5.61 -5.17 1.41
C THR A 34 6.63 -4.82 2.50
N ALA A 35 7.88 -5.23 2.29
CA ALA A 35 8.99 -4.67 3.05
C ALA A 35 9.10 -3.16 2.77
N THR A 36 9.78 -2.45 3.68
CA THR A 36 10.27 -1.09 3.45
C THR A 36 11.06 -1.05 2.13
N PRO A 37 10.80 -0.11 1.22
CA PRO A 37 11.63 0.06 0.04
C PRO A 37 13.07 0.30 0.49
N THR A 38 14.01 -0.47 -0.04
CA THR A 38 15.42 -0.15 0.09
C THR A 38 15.67 1.10 -0.74
N VAL A 39 15.85 2.24 -0.06
CA VAL A 39 16.39 3.44 -0.71
C VAL A 39 17.82 3.10 -1.10
N ASN A 40 18.10 3.09 -2.41
CA ASN A 40 19.46 3.14 -2.92
C ASN A 40 19.98 4.58 -2.83
#